data_AF-A0A2T0LN71-F1
#
_entry.id   AF-A0A2T0LN71-F1
#
_cell.length_a   1.000
_cell.length_b   1.000
_cell.length_c   1.000
_cell.angle_alpha   90.00
_cell.angle_beta   90.00
_cell.angle_gamma   90.00
#
_symmetry.space_group_name_H-M   'P 1'
#
loop_
_entity.id
_entity.type
_entity.pdbx_description
1 polymer ?
#
loop_
_entity_poly.entity_id
_entity_poly.type
_entity_poly.pdbx_seq_one_letter_code
_entity_poly.pdbx_strand_id
1 'polypeptide(L)'
;MALVRLAQSDAGRTAELRVGDTVELRLPEVRTSGYQWSLRLPEGIRLVVDEYVSGGDDHPESGSRGGGTPGGGGVRRLALDVTGAGRHLIEAELARPWETRPRRSVTFVISAVSATPNE
;
A
#
# COMPACT_ATOMS: atom_id res chain seq x y z
N MET A 1 -6.10 16.37 -5.76
CA MET A 1 -5.74 14.96 -5.92
C MET A 1 -4.25 14.87 -6.12
N ALA A 2 -3.50 14.75 -5.03
CA ALA A 2 -2.10 14.41 -4.99
C ALA A 2 -1.96 12.88 -4.86
N LEU A 3 -0.92 12.33 -5.49
CA LEU A 3 -0.53 10.94 -5.33
C LEU A 3 0.68 10.87 -4.40
N VAL A 4 0.55 10.23 -3.25
CA VAL A 4 1.65 10.02 -2.32
C VAL A 4 2.09 8.57 -2.34
N ARG A 5 3.37 8.35 -2.61
CA ARG A 5 3.97 7.03 -2.67
C ARG A 5 4.59 6.70 -1.32
N LEU A 6 4.07 5.67 -0.65
CA LEU A 6 4.64 5.14 0.59
C LEU A 6 5.27 3.79 0.30
N ALA A 7 6.50 3.61 0.77
CA ALA A 7 7.16 2.30 0.75
C ALA A 7 7.11 1.66 2.14
N GLN A 8 7.43 0.38 2.22
CA GLN A 8 7.66 -0.30 3.50
C GLN A 8 8.65 0.48 4.41
N SER A 9 9.63 1.18 3.84
CA SER A 9 10.62 1.97 4.59
C SER A 9 10.02 3.20 5.29
N ASP A 10 8.86 3.68 4.83
CA ASP A 10 8.12 4.80 5.44
C ASP A 10 7.15 4.31 6.53
N ALA A 11 7.16 3.02 6.84
CA ALA A 11 6.43 2.47 7.98
C ALA A 11 6.76 3.23 9.27
N GLY A 12 5.72 3.58 10.02
CA GLY A 12 5.79 4.35 11.25
C GLY A 12 5.80 5.87 11.04
N ARG A 13 5.87 6.36 9.80
CA ARG A 13 5.73 7.80 9.51
C ARG A 13 4.27 8.21 9.40
N THR A 14 4.06 9.49 9.70
CA THR A 14 2.80 10.19 9.45
C THR A 14 2.86 10.84 8.08
N ALA A 15 2.00 10.43 7.16
CA ALA A 15 1.82 11.09 5.88
C ALA A 15 0.69 12.13 6.00
N GLU A 16 1.03 13.39 5.73
CA GLU A 16 0.06 14.48 5.71
C GLU A 16 -0.57 14.58 4.32
N LEU A 17 -1.89 14.41 4.27
CA LEU A 17 -2.68 14.30 3.05
C LEU A 17 -3.96 15.14 3.17
N ARG A 18 -4.70 15.24 2.08
CA ARG A 18 -6.04 15.82 2.06
C ARG A 18 -7.06 14.77 1.72
N VAL A 19 -8.30 15.01 2.12
CA VAL A 19 -9.44 14.20 1.65
C VAL A 19 -9.52 14.30 0.12
N GLY A 20 -9.60 13.15 -0.54
CA GLY A 20 -9.54 12.98 -2.00
C GLY A 20 -8.13 12.80 -2.56
N ASP A 21 -7.10 12.70 -1.72
CA ASP A 21 -5.77 12.27 -2.16
C ASP A 21 -5.64 10.75 -2.19
N THR A 22 -4.74 10.26 -3.02
CA THR A 22 -4.49 8.82 -3.20
C THR A 22 -3.10 8.46 -2.68
N VAL A 23 -3.03 7.40 -1.89
CA VAL A 23 -1.79 6.82 -1.36
C VAL A 23 -1.47 5.55 -2.10
N GLU A 24 -0.34 5.53 -2.79
CA GLU A 24 0.21 4.34 -3.41
C GLU A 24 1.19 3.67 -2.44
N LEU A 25 0.75 2.60 -1.78
CA LEU A 25 1.58 1.80 -0.90
C LEU A 25 2.27 0.68 -1.68
N ARG A 26 3.60 0.65 -1.62
CA ARG A 26 4.46 -0.35 -2.27
C ARG A 26 5.08 -1.25 -1.21
N LEU A 27 4.63 -2.50 -1.16
CA LEU A 27 5.10 -3.51 -0.23
C LEU A 27 5.87 -4.60 -0.98
N PRO A 28 7.18 -4.77 -0.77
CA PRO A 28 7.90 -5.88 -1.39
C PRO A 28 7.36 -7.20 -0.83
N GLU A 29 7.00 -8.12 -1.74
CA GLU A 29 6.42 -9.43 -1.41
C GLU A 29 7.04 -10.51 -2.29
N VAL A 30 7.46 -11.61 -1.68
CA VAL A 30 8.03 -12.75 -2.39
C VAL A 30 7.05 -13.91 -2.31
N ARG A 31 6.18 -14.05 -3.33
CA ARG A 31 5.12 -15.08 -3.39
C ARG A 31 5.67 -16.51 -3.25
N THR A 32 6.88 -16.79 -3.73
CA THR A 32 7.52 -18.12 -3.57
C THR A 32 7.80 -18.48 -2.12
N SER A 33 7.86 -17.50 -1.22
CA SER A 33 8.00 -17.73 0.21
C SER A 33 6.68 -17.99 0.92
N GLY A 34 5.53 -17.92 0.24
CA GLY A 34 4.19 -18.13 0.81
C GLY A 34 3.71 -17.02 1.77
N TYR A 35 4.49 -15.94 1.94
CA TYR A 35 4.11 -14.78 2.73
C TYR A 35 3.25 -13.84 1.89
N GLN A 36 2.18 -13.33 2.52
CA GLN A 36 1.25 -12.38 1.92
C GLN A 36 1.03 -11.19 2.86
N TRP A 37 0.93 -9.99 2.30
CA TRP A 37 0.56 -8.81 3.06
C TRP A 37 -0.96 -8.76 3.31
N SER A 38 -1.38 -8.61 4.55
CA SER A 38 -2.76 -8.35 4.94
C SER A 38 -2.87 -6.92 5.43
N LEU A 39 -3.76 -6.13 4.83
CA LEU A 39 -4.00 -4.75 5.24
C LEU A 39 -5.28 -4.64 6.06
N ARG A 40 -5.20 -3.91 7.17
CA ARG A 40 -6.35 -3.43 7.93
C ARG A 40 -6.48 -1.94 7.69
N LEU A 41 -7.60 -1.55 7.08
CA LEU A 41 -7.90 -0.16 6.74
C LEU A 41 -8.94 0.39 7.72
N PRO A 42 -8.76 1.62 8.22
CA PRO A 42 -9.73 2.26 9.10
C PRO A 42 -10.90 2.84 8.31
N GLU A 43 -11.96 3.21 9.02
CA GLU A 43 -13.11 3.92 8.45
C GLU A 43 -12.68 5.32 7.95
N GLY A 44 -12.60 5.50 6.63
CA GLY A 44 -12.11 6.73 5.99
C GLY A 44 -10.94 6.54 5.02
N ILE A 45 -10.45 5.31 4.86
CA ILE A 45 -9.51 4.92 3.79
C ILE A 45 -10.17 3.84 2.95
N ARG A 46 -10.18 4.03 1.63
CA ARG A 46 -10.73 3.05 0.70
C ARG A 46 -9.63 2.45 -0.17
N LEU A 47 -9.52 1.13 -0.17
CA LEU A 47 -8.70 0.44 -1.16
C LEU A 47 -9.32 0.57 -2.54
N VAL A 48 -8.58 1.19 -3.46
CA VAL A 48 -8.97 1.39 -4.86
C VAL A 48 -8.32 0.33 -5.75
N VAL A 49 -7.04 0.04 -5.51
CA VAL A 49 -6.25 -0.92 -6.29
C VAL A 49 -5.51 -1.84 -5.34
N ASP A 50 -5.54 -3.14 -5.61
CA ASP A 50 -4.68 -4.16 -5.01
C ASP A 50 -4.09 -4.99 -6.14
N GLU A 51 -2.83 -4.72 -6.50
CA GLU A 51 -2.17 -5.39 -7.59
C GLU A 51 -0.81 -5.92 -7.15
N TYR A 52 -0.52 -7.17 -7.49
CA TYR A 52 0.80 -7.75 -7.30
C TYR A 52 1.57 -7.70 -8.62
N VAL A 53 2.67 -6.96 -8.61
CA VAL A 53 3.58 -6.84 -9.75
C VAL A 53 4.74 -7.81 -9.55
N SER A 54 4.75 -8.90 -10.31
CA SER A 54 5.86 -9.87 -10.36
C SER A 54 6.95 -9.38 -11.29
N GLY A 55 8.19 -9.28 -10.81
CA GLY A 55 9.30 -8.69 -11.58
C GLY A 55 9.41 -7.21 -11.25
N GLY A 56 10.42 -6.84 -10.46
CA GLY A 56 10.74 -5.45 -10.19
C GLY A 56 11.29 -4.81 -11.44
N ASP A 57 10.42 -4.23 -12.26
CA ASP A 57 10.82 -3.29 -13.30
C ASP A 57 10.07 -1.98 -13.05
N ASP A 58 10.82 -0.98 -12.59
CA ASP A 58 10.42 0.43 -12.55
C ASP A 58 10.43 0.98 -13.98
N HIS A 59 9.77 0.30 -14.91
CA HIS A 59 9.53 0.82 -16.25
C HIS A 59 8.04 1.13 -16.36
N PRO A 60 7.65 2.42 -16.43
CA PRO A 60 6.35 2.73 -16.96
C PRO A 60 6.37 2.28 -18.43
N GLU A 61 5.22 2.02 -19.03
CA GLU A 61 5.10 1.79 -20.47
C GLU A 61 5.49 0.37 -20.93
N SER A 62 4.60 -0.60 -20.72
CA SER A 62 4.07 -1.39 -21.84
C SER A 62 3.10 -2.44 -21.32
N GLY A 63 1.89 -2.46 -21.89
CA GLY A 63 1.03 -3.63 -21.80
C GLY A 63 1.76 -4.81 -22.43
N SER A 64 2.32 -5.70 -21.60
CA SER A 64 2.85 -6.97 -22.09
C SER A 64 2.78 -8.04 -21.00
N ARG A 65 1.83 -8.93 -21.24
CA ARG A 65 1.77 -10.35 -20.86
C ARG A 65 3.16 -10.96 -20.60
N GLY A 66 3.41 -11.37 -19.36
CA GLY A 66 4.38 -12.42 -19.01
C GLY A 66 5.86 -12.01 -19.02
N GLY A 67 6.41 -11.70 -17.85
CA GLY A 67 7.84 -11.40 -17.72
C GLY A 67 8.39 -11.45 -16.31
N GLY A 68 7.75 -12.14 -15.37
CA GLY A 68 8.36 -12.39 -14.06
C GLY A 68 9.20 -13.67 -14.13
N THR A 69 10.51 -13.59 -13.90
CA THR A 69 11.33 -14.80 -13.69
C THR A 69 10.67 -15.64 -12.57
N PRO A 70 10.40 -16.93 -12.77
CA PRO A 70 9.85 -17.78 -11.71
C PRO A 70 10.84 -17.79 -10.53
N GLY A 71 10.43 -17.21 -9.40
CA GLY A 71 11.29 -17.02 -8.22
C GLY A 71 11.74 -15.59 -7.94
N GLY A 72 11.53 -14.66 -8.88
CA GLY A 72 11.79 -13.24 -8.66
C GLY A 72 10.80 -12.66 -7.64
N GLY A 73 11.31 -11.96 -6.63
CA GLY A 73 10.48 -11.16 -5.73
C GLY A 73 9.63 -10.15 -6.52
N GLY A 74 8.44 -9.86 -6.02
CA GLY A 74 7.54 -8.85 -6.58
C GLY A 74 7.29 -7.71 -5.62
N VAL A 75 6.45 -6.78 -6.05
CA VAL A 75 5.96 -5.68 -5.23
C VAL A 75 4.45 -5.67 -5.30
N ARG A 76 3.82 -5.69 -4.13
CA ARG A 76 2.38 -5.46 -4.01
C ARG A 76 2.13 -3.96 -3.97
N ARG A 77 1.45 -3.45 -5.00
CA ARG A 77 1.07 -2.05 -5.15
C ARG A 77 -0.39 -1.90 -4.76
N LEU A 78 -0.63 -1.09 -3.75
CA LEU A 78 -1.97 -0.81 -3.24
C LEU A 78 -2.25 0.68 -3.42
N ALA A 79 -3.34 1.03 -4.08
CA ALA A 79 -3.79 2.42 -4.14
C ALA A 79 -4.94 2.60 -3.14
N LEU A 80 -4.79 3.55 -2.24
CA LEU A 80 -5.68 3.82 -1.13
C LEU A 80 -6.18 5.26 -1.27
N ASP A 81 -7.49 5.44 -1.40
CA ASP A 81 -8.09 6.76 -1.46
C ASP A 81 -8.49 7.24 -0.07
N VAL A 82 -8.13 8.48 0.23
CA VAL A 82 -8.44 9.11 1.51
C VAL A 82 -9.82 9.74 1.42
N THR A 83 -10.83 9.06 1.97
CA THR A 83 -12.22 9.52 1.90
C THR A 83 -12.68 10.26 3.15
N GLY A 84 -12.02 10.04 4.29
CA GLY A 84 -12.31 10.71 5.56
C GLY A 84 -11.23 11.69 5.97
N ALA A 85 -11.61 12.81 6.59
CA ALA A 85 -10.65 13.68 7.29
C ALA A 85 -10.29 13.08 8.66
N GLY A 86 -9.15 13.48 9.20
CA GLY A 86 -8.64 13.04 10.49
C GLY A 86 -7.44 12.09 10.38
N ARG A 87 -7.11 11.45 11.49
CA ARG A 87 -5.97 10.54 11.59
C ARG A 87 -6.44 9.09 11.40
N HIS A 88 -5.92 8.46 10.36
CA HIS A 88 -6.20 7.08 9.97
C HIS A 88 -4.97 6.22 10.21
N LEU A 89 -5.14 5.10 10.90
CA LEU A 89 -4.08 4.12 11.11
C LEU A 89 -4.28 2.93 10.16
N ILE A 90 -3.32 2.71 9.28
CA ILE A 90 -3.30 1.57 8.38
C ILE A 90 -2.31 0.55 8.93
N GLU A 91 -2.75 -0.68 9.15
CA GLU A 91 -1.89 -1.76 9.61
C GLU A 91 -1.66 -2.72 8.45
N ALA A 92 -0.40 -3.06 8.17
CA ALA A 92 -0.03 -4.06 7.18
C ALA A 92 0.79 -5.17 7.85
N GLU A 93 0.31 -6.40 7.74
CA GLU A 93 0.86 -7.58 8.38
C GLU A 93 1.33 -8.57 7.32
N LEU A 94 2.61 -8.94 7.33
CA LEU A 94 3.19 -9.96 6.47
C LEU A 94 3.10 -11.31 7.18
N ALA A 95 2.11 -12.11 6.83
CA ALA A 95 1.87 -13.43 7.40
C ALA A 95 1.63 -14.46 6.30
N ARG A 96 1.78 -15.75 6.62
CA ARG A 96 1.22 -16.82 5.78
C ARG A 96 -0.22 -17.06 6.22
N PRO A 97 -1.13 -17.47 5.33
CA PRO A 97 -2.54 -17.63 5.69
C PRO A 97 -2.77 -18.74 6.72
N TRP A 98 -1.82 -19.68 6.86
CA TRP A 98 -1.81 -20.74 7.87
C TRP A 98 -0.91 -20.46 9.08
N GLU A 99 -0.30 -19.28 9.18
CA GLU A 99 0.61 -18.93 10.27
C GLU A 99 -0.09 -17.99 11.26
N THR A 100 -0.06 -18.33 12.55
CA THR A 100 -0.77 -17.57 13.59
C THR A 100 -0.10 -16.24 13.94
N ARG A 101 1.19 -16.08 13.61
CA ARG A 101 1.96 -14.86 13.92
C ARG A 101 2.48 -14.23 12.64
N PRO A 102 2.29 -12.92 12.44
CA PRO A 102 2.91 -12.24 11.32
C PRO A 102 4.43 -12.24 11.49
N ARG A 103 5.14 -12.46 10.38
CA ARG A 103 6.60 -12.32 10.33
C ARG A 103 7.02 -10.85 10.45
N ARG A 104 6.18 -9.95 9.96
CA ARG A 104 6.40 -8.50 10.06
C ARG A 104 5.09 -7.77 10.15
N SER A 105 4.99 -6.80 11.02
CA SER A 105 3.85 -5.88 11.08
C SER A 105 4.40 -4.46 10.93
N VAL A 106 3.79 -3.69 10.05
CA VAL A 106 4.12 -2.29 9.82
C VAL A 106 2.85 -1.46 9.88
N THR A 107 2.96 -0.25 10.39
CA THR A 107 1.85 0.68 10.53
C THR A 107 2.14 1.95 9.75
N PHE A 108 1.12 2.51 9.11
CA PHE A 108 1.19 3.79 8.42
C PHE A 108 0.15 4.71 9.03
N VAL A 109 0.58 5.92 9.41
CA VAL A 109 -0.33 6.92 9.94
C VAL A 109 -0.63 7.89 8.82
N ILE A 110 -1.89 8.05 8.47
CA ILE A 110 -2.35 9.00 7.47
C ILE A 110 -3.08 10.11 8.22
N SER A 111 -2.58 11.34 8.14
CA SER A 111 -3.24 12.52 8.65
C SER A 111 -3.87 13.28 7.49
N ALA A 112 -5.17 13.13 7.33
CA ALA A 112 -5.95 13.78 6.29
C ALA A 112 -6.58 15.08 6.81
N VAL A 113 -6.30 16.22 6.20
CA VAL A 113 -7.06 17.44 6.46
C VAL A 113 -8.22 17.55 5.49
N SER A 114 -9.39 17.98 5.97
CA SER A 114 -10.48 18.39 5.07
C SER A 114 -9.95 19.48 4.17
N ALA A 115 -10.10 19.34 2.85
CA ALA A 115 -9.87 20.46 1.96
C ALA A 115 -10.92 21.52 2.29
N THR A 116 -10.59 22.47 3.17
CA THR A 116 -11.40 23.67 3.35
C THR A 116 -11.46 24.36 2.00
N PRO A 117 -12.64 24.55 1.39
CA PRO A 117 -12.77 25.50 0.31
C PRO A 117 -12.46 26.86 0.96
N ASN A 118 -11.28 27.41 0.65
CA ASN A 118 -11.09 28.83 0.91
C ASN A 118 -12.01 29.55 -0.08
N GLU A 119 -12.86 30.41 0.50
CA GLU A 119 -14.01 31.10 -0.09
C GLU A 119 -13.76 31.81 -1.43
#